data_AF-A0A2S5PEN4-F1
#
_entry.id   AF-A0A2S5PEN4-F1
#
_cell.length_a   1.000
_cell.length_b   1.000
_cell.length_c   1.000
_cell.angle_alpha   90.00
_cell.angle_beta   90.00
_cell.angle_gamma   90.00
#
_symmetry.space_group_name_H-M   'P 1'
#
loop_
_entity.id
_entity.type
_entity.pdbx_description
1 polymer ?
#
loop_
_entity_poly.entity_id
_entity_poly.type
_entity_poly.pdbx_seq_one_letter_code
_entity_poly.pdbx_strand_id
1 'polypeptide(L)'
;MNHDDSADDGPSLVSNRIVEIIVALLFLLCSTIVIIDSVRLGFGWIEGEGPAPGYFPFYIAVFMAVASLATLLQAVAGTIKDGGASFVSVIGFGRVLSVLVPTLLYVMLIGGLKIGPIAIPGLGLYVASGIFIALFMIVFGKDHPLKALAVGAAVPFVLFLMFEKWFLVPLPKGPIEAMFGF
;
A
#
# COMPACT_ATOMS: atom_id res chain seq x y z
N MET A 1 15.61 -13.81 27.69
CA MET A 1 14.66 -13.41 26.65
C MET A 1 15.51 -12.95 25.49
N ASN A 2 15.79 -13.86 24.54
CA ASN A 2 16.65 -13.57 23.40
C ASN A 2 15.89 -12.63 22.48
N HIS A 3 16.33 -11.38 22.38
CA HIS A 3 15.99 -10.56 21.23
C HIS A 3 16.77 -11.16 20.06
N ASP A 4 16.09 -11.80 19.11
CA ASP A 4 16.69 -12.16 17.84
C ASP A 4 17.10 -10.86 17.13
N ASP A 5 18.39 -10.54 17.17
CA ASP A 5 19.07 -9.49 16.40
C ASP A 5 19.11 -9.80 14.88
N SER A 6 18.06 -10.43 14.34
CA SER A 6 17.96 -10.76 12.90
C SER A 6 17.46 -9.59 12.03
N ALA A 7 17.39 -8.38 12.61
CA ALA A 7 17.06 -7.15 11.90
C ALA A 7 18.29 -6.43 11.31
N ASP A 8 19.51 -6.93 11.52
CA ASP A 8 20.77 -6.20 11.27
C ASP A 8 21.73 -6.88 10.26
N ASP A 9 21.22 -7.46 9.17
CA ASP A 9 22.11 -8.18 8.23
C ASP A 9 22.92 -7.26 7.28
N GLY A 10 22.81 -5.92 7.35
CA GLY A 10 23.52 -5.07 6.38
C GLY A 10 23.51 -3.56 6.65
N PRO A 11 24.21 -2.77 5.81
CA PRO A 11 24.37 -1.34 6.02
C PRO A 11 23.01 -0.63 6.12
N SER A 12 22.92 0.33 7.04
CA SER A 12 21.74 1.18 7.25
C SER A 12 21.43 1.97 5.98
N LEU A 13 20.19 1.88 5.48
CA LEU A 13 19.72 2.65 4.33
C LEU A 13 19.07 3.98 4.79
N VAL A 14 18.21 3.92 5.80
CA VAL A 14 17.50 5.09 6.36
C VAL A 14 17.50 5.00 7.88
N SER A 15 17.77 6.11 8.57
CA SER A 15 17.70 6.18 10.03
C SER A 15 16.31 6.56 10.53
N ASN A 16 16.01 6.21 11.78
CA ASN A 16 14.76 6.58 12.45
C ASN A 16 14.50 8.08 12.38
N ARG A 17 15.52 8.93 12.59
CA ARG A 17 15.38 10.39 12.51
C ARG A 17 14.85 10.86 11.16
N ILE A 18 15.32 10.30 10.05
CA ILE A 18 14.85 10.69 8.72
C ILE A 18 13.38 10.31 8.55
N VAL A 19 13.00 9.11 8.99
CA VAL A 19 11.60 8.65 8.92
C VAL A 19 10.69 9.53 9.78
N GLU A 20 11.09 9.86 11.01
CA GLU A 20 10.34 10.76 11.89
C GLU A 20 10.11 12.14 11.24
N ILE A 21 11.14 12.71 10.59
CA ILE A 21 11.01 13.98 9.86
C ILE A 21 10.00 13.84 8.72
N ILE A 22 10.15 12.82 7.87
CA ILE A 22 9.26 12.62 6.70
C ILE A 22 7.82 12.43 7.15
N VAL A 23 7.59 11.55 8.12
CA VAL A 23 6.24 11.23 8.63
C VAL A 23 5.62 12.47 9.28
N ALA A 24 6.37 13.21 10.10
CA ALA A 24 5.89 14.45 10.69
C ALA A 24 5.51 15.50 9.63
N LEU A 25 6.29 15.64 8.56
CA LEU A 25 5.97 16.54 7.44
C LEU A 25 4.69 16.10 6.69
N LEU A 26 4.52 14.79 6.46
CA LEU A 26 3.30 14.26 5.81
C LEU A 26 2.06 14.52 6.65
N PHE A 27 2.13 14.31 7.97
CA PHE A 27 1.01 14.61 8.87
C PHE A 27 0.76 16.10 9.02
N LEU A 28 1.79 16.95 9.02
CA LEU A 28 1.62 18.41 8.95
C LEU A 28 0.91 18.83 7.67
N LEU A 29 1.30 18.28 6.52
CA LEU A 29 0.62 18.55 5.25
C LEU A 29 -0.85 18.10 5.29
N CYS A 30 -1.11 16.86 5.72
CA CYS A 30 -2.47 16.31 5.82
C CYS A 30 -3.35 17.13 6.78
N SER A 31 -2.84 17.40 7.98
CA SER A 31 -3.54 18.22 8.99
C SER A 31 -3.86 19.62 8.45
N THR A 32 -2.94 20.26 7.73
CA THR A 32 -3.15 21.57 7.11
C THR A 32 -4.29 21.53 6.09
N ILE A 33 -4.34 20.51 5.24
CA ILE A 33 -5.43 20.31 4.27
C ILE A 33 -6.77 20.17 5.00
N VAL A 34 -6.83 19.32 6.03
CA VAL A 34 -8.05 19.09 6.81
C VAL A 34 -8.50 20.36 7.55
N ILE A 35 -7.57 21.12 8.13
CA ILE A 35 -7.87 22.40 8.80
C ILE A 35 -8.51 23.37 7.81
N ILE A 36 -7.91 23.56 6.62
CA ILE A 36 -8.42 24.48 5.60
C ILE A 36 -9.85 24.09 5.20
N ASP A 37 -10.09 22.80 4.94
CA ASP A 37 -11.42 22.34 4.55
C ASP A 37 -12.43 22.45 5.69
N SER A 38 -12.01 22.17 6.93
CA SER A 38 -12.87 22.31 8.12
C SER A 38 -13.23 23.77 8.40
N VAL A 39 -12.32 24.70 8.14
CA VAL A 39 -12.60 26.14 8.22
C VAL A 39 -13.63 26.55 7.17
N ARG A 40 -13.51 26.03 5.95
CA ARG A 40 -14.48 26.26 4.88
C ARG A 40 -15.87 25.70 5.21
N LEU A 41 -15.94 24.53 5.83
CA LEU A 41 -17.20 23.89 6.25
C LEU A 41 -17.82 24.50 7.51
N GLY A 42 -17.07 25.35 8.22
CA GLY A 42 -17.43 25.88 9.52
C GLY A 42 -17.06 24.91 10.63
N PHE A 43 -16.30 25.41 11.61
CA PHE A 43 -15.86 24.64 12.79
C PHE A 43 -16.49 25.16 14.09
N GLY A 44 -17.47 26.05 14.00
CA GLY A 44 -18.17 26.64 15.14
C GLY A 44 -19.38 25.82 15.58
N TRP A 45 -19.97 26.22 16.70
CA TRP A 45 -21.26 25.72 17.12
C TRP A 45 -22.37 26.53 16.44
N ILE A 46 -23.29 25.85 15.77
CA ILE A 46 -24.46 26.47 15.14
C ILE A 46 -25.60 26.47 16.16
N GLU A 47 -26.11 27.65 16.46
CA GLU A 47 -27.20 27.82 17.41
C GLU A 47 -28.47 27.09 16.93
N GLY A 48 -29.03 26.23 17.79
CA GLY A 48 -30.20 25.41 17.46
C GLY A 48 -29.93 24.13 16.66
N GLU A 49 -28.75 23.97 16.03
CA GLU A 49 -28.43 22.80 15.19
C GLU A 49 -27.27 21.95 15.72
N GLY A 50 -26.40 22.50 16.58
CA GLY A 50 -25.28 21.77 17.17
C GLY A 50 -23.94 22.03 16.47
N PRO A 51 -22.96 21.11 16.56
CA PRO A 51 -21.64 21.33 15.98
C PRO A 51 -21.71 21.36 14.45
N ALA A 52 -21.06 22.34 13.84
CA ALA A 52 -20.91 22.38 12.39
C ALA A 52 -20.14 21.15 11.85
N PRO A 53 -20.29 20.79 10.56
CA PRO A 53 -19.63 19.62 9.98
C PRO A 53 -18.10 19.63 10.13
N GLY A 54 -17.47 20.80 10.08
CA GLY A 54 -16.04 20.98 10.28
C GLY A 54 -15.59 21.05 11.75
N TYR A 55 -16.52 21.09 12.71
CA TYR A 55 -16.20 21.27 14.14
C TYR A 55 -15.25 20.19 14.64
N PHE A 56 -15.65 18.92 14.53
CA PHE A 56 -14.84 17.80 15.02
C PHE A 56 -13.53 17.61 14.23
N PRO A 57 -13.55 17.57 12.88
CA PRO A 57 -12.34 17.41 12.09
C PRO A 57 -11.29 18.52 12.33
N PHE A 58 -11.73 19.76 12.57
CA PHE A 58 -10.83 20.88 12.85
C PHE A 58 -9.97 20.62 14.10
N TYR A 59 -10.59 20.30 15.25
CA TYR A 59 -9.84 20.11 16.49
C TYR A 59 -8.90 18.90 16.42
N ILE A 60 -9.35 17.79 15.83
CA ILE A 60 -8.50 16.61 15.63
C ILE A 60 -7.29 16.98 14.75
N ALA A 61 -7.51 17.70 13.66
CA ALA A 61 -6.43 18.13 12.77
C ALA A 61 -5.47 19.10 13.45
N VAL A 62 -5.96 20.02 14.31
CA VAL A 62 -5.09 20.91 15.11
C VAL A 62 -4.22 20.12 16.08
N PHE A 63 -4.79 19.17 16.84
CA PHE A 63 -3.99 18.33 17.74
C PHE A 63 -2.96 17.49 16.99
N MET A 64 -3.35 16.93 15.83
CA MET A 64 -2.45 16.21 14.94
C MET A 64 -1.31 17.11 14.43
N ALA A 65 -1.62 18.35 14.04
CA ALA A 65 -0.63 19.33 13.59
C ALA A 65 0.37 19.66 14.71
N VAL A 66 -0.11 19.92 15.93
CA VAL A 66 0.75 20.24 17.08
C VAL A 66 1.63 19.05 17.45
N ALA A 67 1.07 17.84 17.52
CA ALA A 67 1.85 16.63 17.81
C ALA A 67 2.92 16.39 16.73
N SER A 68 2.56 16.53 15.46
CA SER A 68 3.49 16.36 14.34
C SER A 68 4.59 17.42 14.35
N LEU A 69 4.26 18.67 14.69
CA LEU A 69 5.24 19.75 14.84
C LEU A 69 6.21 19.46 15.99
N ALA A 70 5.72 18.97 17.13
CA ALA A 70 6.56 18.58 18.25
C ALA A 70 7.51 17.43 17.88
N THR A 71 7.03 16.42 17.13
CA THR A 71 7.87 15.33 16.62
C THR A 71 8.93 15.85 15.65
N LEU A 72 8.54 16.73 14.71
CA LEU A 72 9.47 17.32 13.75
C LEU A 72 10.59 18.10 14.45
N LEU A 73 10.23 18.93 15.43
CA LEU A 73 11.19 19.70 16.22
C LEU A 73 12.14 18.79 16.99
N GLN A 74 11.64 17.73 17.63
CA GLN A 74 12.49 16.75 18.32
C GLN A 74 13.43 16.01 17.36
N ALA A 75 12.94 15.65 16.17
CA ALA A 75 13.73 14.95 15.16
C ALA A 75 14.86 15.83 14.61
N VAL A 76 14.57 17.09 14.31
CA VAL A 76 15.54 18.08 13.81
C VAL A 76 16.53 18.48 14.90
N ALA A 77 16.08 18.70 16.13
CA ALA A 77 16.94 18.97 17.28
C ALA A 77 17.80 17.75 17.67
N GLY A 78 17.47 16.57 17.15
CA GLY A 78 18.19 15.34 17.41
C GLY A 78 17.99 14.78 18.82
N THR A 79 16.92 15.17 19.50
CA THR A 79 16.58 14.73 20.87
C THR A 79 15.79 13.43 20.91
N ILE A 80 15.36 12.91 19.75
CA ILE A 80 14.69 11.61 19.65
C ILE A 80 15.63 10.48 20.06
N LYS A 81 15.18 9.69 21.03
CA LYS A 81 15.84 8.46 21.46
C LYS A 81 15.97 7.51 20.26
N ASP A 82 17.16 6.95 20.07
CA ASP A 82 17.46 6.03 18.96
C ASP A 82 17.25 6.64 17.56
N GLY A 83 17.25 7.98 17.43
CA GLY A 83 17.10 8.66 16.15
C GLY A 83 18.24 8.36 15.16
N GLY A 84 19.42 8.01 15.65
CA GLY A 84 20.55 7.56 14.83
C GLY A 84 20.50 6.07 14.45
N ALA A 85 19.61 5.29 15.05
CA ALA A 85 19.50 3.87 14.76
C ALA A 85 18.90 3.63 13.35
N SER A 86 19.25 2.49 12.76
CA SER A 86 18.75 2.06 11.46
C SER A 86 17.26 1.76 11.55
N PHE A 87 16.45 2.43 10.73
CA PHE A 87 15.04 2.10 10.55
C PHE A 87 14.90 0.91 9.59
N VAL A 88 15.67 0.94 8.50
CA VAL A 88 15.70 -0.13 7.50
C VAL A 88 17.11 -0.29 6.95
N SER A 89 17.58 -1.54 6.90
CA SER A 89 18.83 -1.90 6.24
C SER A 89 18.64 -2.08 4.73
N VAL A 90 19.72 -1.98 3.96
CA VAL A 90 19.69 -2.24 2.51
C VAL A 90 19.10 -3.63 2.19
N ILE A 91 19.46 -4.64 2.98
CA ILE A 91 18.96 -6.01 2.81
C ILE A 91 17.46 -6.08 3.15
N GLY A 92 17.05 -5.47 4.26
CA GLY A 92 15.64 -5.40 4.64
C GLY A 92 14.79 -4.72 3.56
N PHE A 93 15.27 -3.62 2.99
CA PHE A 93 14.61 -2.94 1.88
C PHE A 93 14.48 -3.82 0.64
N GLY A 94 15.52 -4.60 0.32
CA GLY A 94 15.47 -5.60 -0.76
C GLY A 94 14.37 -6.65 -0.56
N ARG A 95 14.17 -7.14 0.68
CA ARG A 95 13.10 -8.10 1.02
C ARG A 95 11.71 -7.49 0.86
N VAL A 96 11.54 -6.21 1.17
CA VAL A 96 10.27 -5.50 0.91
C VAL A 96 10.03 -5.38 -0.59
N LEU A 97 11.06 -4.97 -1.34
CA LEU A 97 10.97 -4.80 -2.79
C LEU A 97 10.68 -6.12 -3.51
N SER A 98 11.18 -7.25 -2.99
CA SER A 98 10.94 -8.57 -3.56
C SER A 98 9.47 -9.01 -3.52
N VAL A 99 8.64 -8.39 -2.69
CA VAL A 99 7.18 -8.63 -2.67
C VAL A 99 6.44 -7.49 -3.34
N LEU A 100 6.86 -6.25 -3.10
CA LEU A 100 6.21 -5.05 -3.64
C LEU A 100 6.25 -5.03 -5.18
N VAL A 101 7.41 -5.29 -5.79
CA VAL A 101 7.56 -5.24 -7.25
C VAL A 101 6.70 -6.29 -7.94
N PRO A 102 6.73 -7.59 -7.57
CA PRO A 102 5.82 -8.57 -8.16
C PRO A 102 4.35 -8.22 -7.98
N THR A 103 3.98 -7.65 -6.84
CA THR A 103 2.59 -7.27 -6.56
C THR A 103 2.14 -6.09 -7.43
N LEU A 104 3.00 -5.07 -7.61
CA LEU A 104 2.73 -3.96 -8.52
C LEU A 104 2.60 -4.43 -9.98
N LEU A 105 3.47 -5.34 -10.41
CA LEU A 105 3.38 -5.96 -11.73
C LEU A 105 2.07 -6.75 -11.87
N TYR A 106 1.65 -7.50 -10.86
CA TYR A 106 0.35 -8.17 -10.85
C TYR A 106 -0.81 -7.19 -11.06
N VAL A 107 -0.88 -6.10 -10.28
CA VAL A 107 -1.93 -5.08 -10.45
C VAL A 107 -1.90 -4.46 -11.85
N MET A 108 -0.72 -4.19 -12.39
CA MET A 108 -0.55 -3.68 -13.75
C MET A 108 -1.00 -4.71 -14.80
N LEU A 109 -0.76 -6.00 -14.61
CA LEU A 109 -1.23 -7.06 -15.50
C LEU A 109 -2.76 -7.17 -15.49
N ILE A 110 -3.43 -6.93 -14.36
CA ILE A 110 -4.90 -6.93 -14.30
C ILE A 110 -5.48 -5.80 -15.17
N GLY A 111 -5.06 -4.57 -14.92
CA GLY A 111 -5.66 -3.36 -15.53
C GLY A 111 -5.07 -2.97 -16.88
N GLY A 112 -3.90 -3.50 -17.23
CA GLY A 112 -3.11 -3.04 -18.35
C GLY A 112 -2.35 -1.76 -18.03
N LEU A 113 -1.59 -1.28 -19.00
CA LEU A 113 -0.76 -0.08 -18.85
C LEU A 113 -1.09 0.90 -19.97
N LYS A 114 -1.45 2.13 -19.60
CA LYS A 114 -1.63 3.24 -20.55
C LYS A 114 -0.65 4.35 -20.22
N ILE A 115 0.35 4.56 -21.09
CA ILE A 115 1.32 5.65 -20.98
C ILE A 115 1.35 6.39 -22.31
N GLY A 116 0.75 7.58 -22.34
CA GLY A 116 0.67 8.40 -23.55
C GLY A 116 0.01 7.62 -24.71
N PRO A 117 0.69 7.44 -25.87
CA PRO A 117 0.15 6.69 -27.01
C PRO A 117 0.24 5.16 -26.85
N ILE A 118 0.95 4.64 -25.84
CA ILE A 118 1.14 3.19 -25.65
C ILE A 118 0.04 2.66 -24.74
N ALA A 119 -0.77 1.73 -25.25
CA ALA A 119 -1.80 1.02 -24.49
C ALA A 119 -1.54 -0.49 -24.54
N ILE A 120 -1.14 -1.06 -23.41
CA ILE A 120 -1.04 -2.50 -23.22
C ILE A 120 -2.37 -2.95 -22.59
N PRO A 121 -3.15 -3.82 -23.26
CA PRO A 121 -4.39 -4.33 -22.70
C PRO A 121 -4.11 -5.15 -21.43
N GLY A 122 -4.97 -5.00 -20.44
CA GLY A 122 -4.93 -5.85 -19.25
C GLY A 122 -5.26 -7.29 -19.58
N LEU A 123 -4.71 -8.23 -18.82
CA LEU A 123 -4.97 -9.67 -18.95
C LEU A 123 -6.22 -10.11 -18.19
N GLY A 124 -6.84 -9.23 -17.40
CA GLY A 124 -7.90 -9.59 -16.48
C GLY A 124 -7.38 -10.22 -15.20
N LEU A 125 -8.24 -10.29 -14.19
CA LEU A 125 -7.89 -10.74 -12.85
C LEU A 125 -7.42 -12.18 -12.84
N TYR A 126 -8.15 -13.10 -13.49
CA TYR A 126 -7.91 -14.53 -13.39
C TYR A 126 -6.58 -14.94 -14.01
N VAL A 127 -6.32 -14.49 -15.24
CA VAL A 127 -5.05 -14.79 -15.95
C VAL A 127 -3.87 -14.13 -15.23
N ALA A 128 -4.01 -12.86 -14.82
CA ALA A 128 -2.96 -12.19 -14.06
C ALA A 128 -2.65 -12.90 -12.74
N SER A 129 -3.69 -13.38 -12.02
CA SER A 129 -3.53 -14.15 -10.79
C SER A 129 -2.83 -15.48 -11.03
N GLY A 130 -3.15 -16.19 -12.11
CA GLY A 130 -2.51 -17.46 -12.42
C GLY A 130 -1.03 -17.32 -12.73
N ILE A 131 -0.67 -16.31 -13.53
CA ILE A 131 0.72 -15.95 -13.81
C ILE A 131 1.44 -15.57 -12.51
N PHE A 132 0.82 -14.70 -11.70
CA PHE A 132 1.41 -14.25 -10.44
C PHE A 132 1.68 -15.42 -9.49
N ILE A 133 0.71 -16.29 -9.26
CA ILE A 133 0.84 -17.46 -8.38
C ILE A 133 1.94 -18.40 -8.89
N ALA A 134 1.91 -18.77 -10.18
CA ALA A 134 2.88 -19.69 -10.74
C ALA A 134 4.31 -19.13 -10.67
N LEU A 135 4.50 -17.86 -11.04
CA LEU A 135 5.81 -17.20 -10.97
C LEU A 135 6.29 -17.06 -9.54
N PHE A 136 5.42 -16.71 -8.60
CA PHE A 136 5.81 -16.55 -7.20
C PHE A 136 6.24 -17.90 -6.58
N MET A 137 5.53 -18.98 -6.89
CA MET A 137 5.89 -20.33 -6.46
C MET A 137 7.22 -20.80 -7.07
N ILE A 138 7.48 -20.51 -8.34
CA ILE A 138 8.74 -20.90 -9.00
C ILE A 138 9.91 -20.07 -8.48
N VAL A 139 9.77 -18.75 -8.42
CA VAL A 139 10.88 -17.83 -8.12
C VAL A 139 11.18 -17.75 -6.63
N PHE A 140 10.15 -17.56 -5.80
CA PHE A 140 10.31 -17.39 -4.34
C PHE A 140 10.10 -18.68 -3.58
N GLY A 141 9.11 -19.49 -3.98
CA GLY A 141 8.84 -20.80 -3.37
C GLY A 141 9.87 -21.86 -3.74
N LYS A 142 10.59 -21.70 -4.86
CA LYS A 142 11.48 -22.71 -5.45
C LYS A 142 10.78 -24.06 -5.66
N ASP A 143 9.47 -24.03 -5.86
CA ASP A 143 8.64 -25.20 -6.12
C ASP A 143 8.89 -25.75 -7.54
N HIS A 144 8.57 -27.04 -7.73
CA HIS A 144 8.63 -27.65 -9.06
C HIS A 144 7.67 -26.95 -10.05
N PRO A 145 8.11 -26.55 -11.25
CA PRO A 145 7.30 -25.76 -12.19
C PRO A 145 5.94 -26.38 -12.54
N LEU A 146 5.85 -27.71 -12.64
CA LEU A 146 4.56 -28.38 -12.89
C LEU A 146 3.56 -28.17 -11.75
N LYS A 147 4.02 -28.21 -10.49
CA LYS A 147 3.17 -27.95 -9.33
C LYS A 147 2.71 -26.49 -9.32
N ALA A 148 3.64 -25.57 -9.60
CA ALA A 148 3.33 -24.14 -9.67
C ALA A 148 2.32 -23.81 -10.78
N LEU A 149 2.47 -24.40 -11.97
CA LEU A 149 1.50 -24.24 -13.07
C LEU A 149 0.14 -24.85 -12.73
N ALA A 150 0.13 -26.04 -12.10
CA ALA A 150 -1.12 -26.68 -11.68
C ALA A 150 -1.89 -25.81 -10.68
N VAL A 151 -1.21 -25.29 -9.65
CA VAL A 151 -1.83 -24.40 -8.65
C VAL A 151 -2.22 -23.05 -9.26
N GLY A 152 -1.34 -22.46 -10.08
CA GLY A 152 -1.59 -21.21 -10.78
C GLY A 152 -2.76 -21.29 -11.77
N ALA A 153 -3.08 -22.46 -12.31
CA ALA A 153 -4.29 -22.65 -13.12
C ALA A 153 -5.52 -22.96 -12.25
N ALA A 154 -5.38 -23.86 -11.27
CA ALA A 154 -6.50 -24.34 -10.46
C ALA A 154 -7.12 -23.24 -9.60
N VAL A 155 -6.30 -22.40 -8.96
CA VAL A 155 -6.80 -21.36 -8.03
C VAL A 155 -7.66 -20.32 -8.77
N PRO A 156 -7.20 -19.66 -9.84
CA PRO A 156 -8.04 -18.72 -10.58
C PRO A 156 -9.26 -19.40 -11.22
N PHE A 157 -9.14 -20.66 -11.66
CA PHE A 157 -10.27 -21.41 -12.22
C PHE A 157 -11.38 -21.64 -11.20
N VAL A 158 -11.04 -22.05 -9.97
CA VAL A 158 -12.02 -22.21 -8.88
C VAL A 158 -12.65 -20.86 -8.51
N LEU A 159 -11.84 -19.79 -8.45
CA LEU A 159 -12.37 -18.44 -8.19
C LEU A 159 -13.30 -17.96 -9.30
N PHE A 160 -13.01 -18.27 -10.56
CA PHE A 160 -13.89 -17.98 -11.69
C PHE A 160 -15.23 -18.68 -11.54
N LEU A 161 -15.25 -19.97 -11.20
CA LEU A 161 -16.50 -20.69 -10.95
C LEU A 161 -17.28 -20.08 -9.78
N MET A 162 -16.59 -19.76 -8.68
CA MET A 162 -17.23 -19.19 -7.50
C MET A 162 -17.86 -17.82 -7.79
N PHE A 163 -17.11 -16.89 -8.39
CA PHE A 163 -17.59 -15.53 -8.59
C PHE A 163 -18.51 -15.40 -9.80
N GLU A 164 -18.13 -15.91 -10.97
CA GLU A 164 -18.89 -15.69 -12.21
C GLU A 164 -20.05 -16.67 -12.36
N LYS A 165 -19.93 -17.90 -11.86
CA LYS A 165 -21.00 -18.92 -12.03
C LYS A 165 -21.89 -19.08 -10.82
N TRP A 166 -21.35 -19.05 -9.61
CA TRP A 166 -22.17 -19.22 -8.39
C TRP A 166 -22.67 -17.90 -7.84
N PHE A 167 -21.81 -16.89 -7.70
CA PHE A 167 -22.19 -15.60 -7.12
C PHE A 167 -22.69 -14.57 -8.12
N LEU A 168 -22.46 -14.78 -9.42
CA LEU A 168 -22.81 -13.85 -10.50
C LEU A 168 -22.23 -12.43 -10.27
N VAL A 169 -21.04 -12.36 -9.68
CA VAL A 169 -20.30 -11.10 -9.43
C VAL A 169 -19.26 -10.93 -10.53
N PRO A 170 -19.40 -9.92 -11.42
CA PRO A 170 -18.46 -9.70 -12.50
C PRO A 170 -17.15 -9.15 -11.96
N LEU A 171 -16.03 -9.82 -12.25
CA LEU A 171 -14.69 -9.33 -11.95
C LEU A 171 -14.01 -8.76 -13.20
N PRO A 172 -12.93 -7.97 -13.06
CA PRO A 172 -12.19 -7.44 -14.21
C PRO A 172 -11.70 -8.58 -15.11
N LYS A 173 -12.26 -8.68 -16.31
CA LYS A 173 -11.97 -9.72 -17.31
C LYS A 173 -11.01 -9.20 -18.37
N GLY A 174 -10.20 -10.10 -18.91
CA GLY A 174 -9.25 -9.80 -19.97
C GLY A 174 -9.67 -10.35 -21.33
N PRO A 175 -8.77 -10.26 -22.32
CA PRO A 175 -8.98 -10.73 -23.67
C PRO A 175 -9.29 -12.23 -23.74
N ILE A 176 -8.70 -13.02 -22.84
CA ILE A 176 -8.87 -14.48 -22.83
C ILE A 176 -10.28 -14.84 -22.41
N GLU A 177 -10.80 -14.24 -21.34
CA GLU A 177 -12.17 -14.46 -20.89
C GLU A 177 -13.18 -13.97 -21.94
N ALA A 178 -12.88 -12.84 -22.59
CA ALA A 178 -13.70 -12.30 -23.68
C ALA A 178 -13.79 -13.26 -24.89
N MET A 179 -12.71 -14.00 -25.22
CA MET A 179 -12.75 -15.03 -26.27
C MET A 179 -13.70 -16.19 -25.94
N PHE A 180 -13.93 -16.46 -24.66
CA PHE A 180 -14.87 -17.49 -24.19
C PHE A 180 -16.29 -16.94 -23.95
N GLY A 181 -16.55 -15.67 -24.31
CA GLY A 181 -17.86 -15.04 -24.17
C GLY A 181 -18.20 -14.55 -22.76
N PHE A 182 -17.18 -14.32 -21.94
CA PHE A 182 -17.31 -13.78 -20.59
C PHE A 182 -16.82 -12.34 -20.49
#